data_AF-A0A4Q3UWQ9-F1
#
_entry.id   AF-A0A4Q3UWQ9-F1
#
_cell.length_a   1.000
_cell.length_b   1.000
_cell.length_c   1.000
_cell.angle_alpha   90.00
_cell.angle_beta   90.00
_cell.angle_gamma   90.00
#
_symmetry.space_group_name_H-M   'P 1'
#
loop_
_entity.id
_entity.type
_entity.pdbx_description
1 polymer ?
#
loop_
_entity_poly.entity_id
_entity_poly.type
_entity_poly.pdbx_seq_one_letter_code
_entity_poly.pdbx_strand_id
1 'polypeptide(L)' 'MKIETGEYEMPAEIDFSKGIRGKYYQRATGRPLPIDIEPDLRERFPDAHSVNEALRRYLELTSKV' A
#
# COMPACT_ATOMS: atom_id res chain seq x y z
N MET A 1 5.21 14.53 -15.39
CA MET A 1 3.99 15.13 -14.81
C MET A 1 4.36 16.53 -14.35
N LYS A 2 3.83 17.59 -14.99
CA LYS A 2 4.07 18.96 -14.53
C LYS A 2 3.21 19.17 -13.29
N ILE A 3 3.83 19.36 -12.13
CA ILE A 3 3.12 19.81 -10.93
C ILE A 3 2.93 21.31 -11.09
N GLU A 4 1.75 21.68 -11.56
CA GLU A 4 1.31 23.08 -11.52
C GLU A 4 1.03 23.41 -10.06
N THR A 5 1.87 24.23 -9.45
CA THR A 5 1.59 24.86 -8.15
C THR A 5 0.51 25.92 -8.37
N GLY A 6 -0.73 25.48 -8.58
CA GLY A 6 -1.88 26.35 -8.43
C GLY A 6 -1.92 26.81 -6.97
N GLU A 7 -2.08 28.11 -6.75
CA GLU A 7 -2.35 28.66 -5.43
C GLU A 7 -3.71 28.10 -4.97
N TYR A 8 -3.67 26.95 -4.29
CA TYR A 8 -4.86 26.38 -3.68
C TYR A 8 -5.12 27.17 -2.39
N GLU A 9 -5.99 28.18 -2.48
CA GLU A 9 -6.45 28.88 -1.29
C GLU A 9 -7.14 27.88 -0.35
N MET A 10 -6.60 27.77 0.86
CA MET A 10 -7.17 26.92 1.89
C MET A 10 -8.52 27.52 2.31
N PRO A 11 -9.62 26.76 2.30
CA PRO A 11 -10.92 27.25 2.74
C PRO A 11 -10.84 27.80 4.17
N ALA A 12 -11.51 28.93 4.41
CA ALA A 12 -11.48 29.63 5.70
C ALA A 12 -12.02 28.78 6.86
N GLU A 13 -12.82 27.76 6.56
CA GLU A 13 -13.40 26.85 7.55
C GLU A 13 -12.42 25.78 8.05
N ILE A 14 -11.25 25.60 7.41
CA ILE A 14 -10.32 24.54 7.82
C ILE A 14 -9.36 25.05 8.92
N ASP A 15 -9.65 24.64 10.15
CA ASP A 15 -8.82 24.90 11.33
C ASP A 15 -7.78 23.78 11.56
N PHE A 16 -6.51 24.05 11.24
CA PHE A 16 -5.39 23.13 11.53
C PHE A 16 -4.76 23.32 12.92
N SER A 17 -5.18 24.31 13.71
CA SER A 17 -4.56 24.60 15.02
C SER A 17 -4.71 23.46 16.03
N LYS A 18 -5.68 22.56 15.79
CA LYS A 18 -6.00 21.40 16.64
C LYS A 18 -5.35 20.09 16.17
N GLY A 19 -4.36 20.16 15.27
CA GLY A 19 -3.65 18.98 14.78
C GLY A 19 -2.91 18.24 15.90
N ILE A 20 -3.20 16.94 16.08
CA ILE A 20 -2.46 16.07 17.01
C ILE A 20 -1.47 15.23 16.22
N ARG A 21 -0.18 15.37 16.52
CA ARG A 21 0.89 14.59 15.89
C ARG A 21 0.63 13.09 16.13
N GLY A 22 0.59 12.32 15.04
CA GLY A 22 0.44 10.87 15.12
C GLY A 22 -0.97 10.35 15.44
N LYS A 23 -2.03 11.19 15.39
CA LYS A 23 -3.43 10.80 15.70
C LYS A 23 -3.91 9.51 15.00
N TYR A 24 -3.38 9.22 13.80
CA TYR A 24 -3.74 8.04 13.00
C TYR A 24 -2.56 7.11 12.73
N TYR A 25 -1.39 7.38 13.32
CA TYR A 25 -0.16 6.61 13.05
C TYR A 25 -0.34 5.12 13.35
N GLN A 26 -0.88 4.80 14.53
CA GLN A 26 -1.14 3.41 14.92
C GLN A 26 -2.14 2.69 14.01
N ARG A 27 -3.11 3.42 13.44
CA ARG A 27 -4.06 2.85 12.46
C ARG A 27 -3.39 2.55 11.11
N ALA A 28 -2.35 3.33 10.76
CA ALA A 28 -1.59 3.14 9.53
C ALA A 28 -0.54 2.04 9.65
N THR A 29 0.11 1.87 10.81
CA THR A 29 1.21 0.90 10.99
C THR A 29 0.77 -0.53 11.24
N GLY A 30 -0.51 -0.77 11.56
CA GLY A 30 -1.05 -2.11 11.84
C GLY A 30 -1.65 -2.83 10.63
N ARG A 31 -1.70 -2.17 9.46
CA ARG A 31 -2.25 -2.77 8.23
C ARG A 31 -1.12 -3.01 7.23
N PRO A 32 -1.01 -4.21 6.64
CA PRO A 32 -0.15 -4.40 5.48
C PRO A 32 -0.55 -3.39 4.41
N LEU A 33 0.43 -2.72 3.82
CA LEU A 33 0.17 -1.92 2.63
C LEU A 33 -0.35 -2.85 1.52
N PRO A 34 -1.34 -2.42 0.72
CA PRO A 34 -1.71 -3.15 -0.49
C PRO A 34 -0.47 -3.30 -1.37
N ILE A 35 -0.15 -4.53 -1.75
CA ILE A 35 0.88 -4.82 -2.75
C ILE A 35 0.13 -5.02 -4.06
N ASP A 36 0.48 -4.22 -5.07
CA ASP A 36 -0.08 -4.40 -6.40
C ASP A 36 0.56 -5.62 -7.08
N ILE A 37 -0.27 -6.40 -7.76
CA ILE A 37 0.17 -7.54 -8.57
C ILE A 37 0.18 -7.04 -10.01
N GLU A 38 1.32 -7.13 -10.70
CA GLU A 38 1.44 -6.70 -12.09
C GLU A 38 0.36 -7.35 -12.98
N PRO A 39 -0.16 -6.65 -14.00
CA PRO A 39 -1.31 -7.10 -14.80
C PRO A 39 -1.15 -8.48 -15.42
N ASP A 40 0.05 -8.81 -15.90
CA ASP A 40 0.40 -10.10 -16.50
C ASP A 40 0.37 -11.25 -15.48
N LEU A 41 0.78 -10.98 -14.25
CA LEU A 41 0.73 -11.96 -13.16
C LEU A 41 -0.68 -12.12 -12.59
N ARG A 42 -1.53 -11.11 -12.71
CA ARG A 42 -2.89 -11.10 -12.15
C ARG A 42 -3.82 -12.14 -12.80
N GLU A 43 -3.55 -12.49 -14.06
CA GLU A 43 -4.27 -13.58 -14.76
C GLU A 43 -4.02 -14.94 -14.10
N ARG A 44 -2.80 -15.16 -13.58
CA ARG A 44 -2.41 -16.43 -12.95
C ARG A 44 -2.53 -16.41 -11.43
N PHE A 45 -2.39 -15.24 -10.83
CA PHE A 45 -2.42 -14.99 -9.40
C PHE A 45 -3.40 -13.85 -9.09
N PRO A 46 -4.70 -14.16 -8.95
CA PRO A 46 -5.73 -13.13 -8.80
C PRO A 46 -5.67 -12.38 -7.46
N ASP A 47 -4.98 -12.94 -6.47
CA ASP A 47 -4.88 -12.36 -5.13
C ASP A 47 -3.54 -12.67 -4.43
N ALA A 48 -3.29 -11.98 -3.31
CA ALA A 48 -2.11 -12.18 -2.49
C ALA A 48 -2.03 -13.59 -1.88
N HIS A 49 -3.16 -14.27 -1.69
CA HIS A 49 -3.17 -15.63 -1.16
C HIS A 49 -2.53 -16.60 -2.17
N SER A 50 -2.93 -16.52 -3.45
CA SER A 50 -2.41 -17.34 -4.54
C SER A 50 -0.91 -17.12 -4.80
N VAL A 51 -0.44 -15.87 -4.73
CA VAL A 51 1.00 -15.53 -4.83
C VAL A 51 1.78 -16.18 -3.68
N ASN A 52 1.32 -16.00 -2.44
CA ASN A 52 2.01 -16.53 -1.26
C ASN A 52 2.08 -18.06 -1.27
N GLU A 53 1.01 -18.72 -1.70
CA GLU A 53 0.98 -20.17 -1.86
C GLU A 53 1.97 -20.68 -2.91
N ALA A 54 2.16 -19.95 -4.01
CA ALA A 54 3.15 -20.30 -5.02
C ALA A 54 4.59 -20.11 -4.50
N LEU A 55 4.85 -18.99 -3.80
CA LEU A 55 6.16 -18.71 -3.22
C LEU A 55 6.56 -19.74 -2.15
N ARG A 56 5.62 -20.17 -1.30
CA ARG A 56 5.88 -21.23 -0.31
C ARG A 56 6.27 -22.54 -0.98
N ARG A 57 5.52 -22.97 -2.01
CA ARG A 57 5.85 -24.17 -2.80
C ARG A 57 7.21 -24.04 -3.48
N TYR A 58 7.53 -22.87 -4.02
CA TYR A 58 8.85 -22.61 -4.60
C TYR A 58 9.96 -22.80 -3.55
N LEU A 59 9.78 -22.25 -2.34
CA LEU A 59 10.74 -22.44 -1.25
C LEU A 59 10.89 -23.91 -0.84
N GLU A 60 9.81 -24.68 -0.80
CA GLU A 60 9.86 -26.13 -0.52
C GLU A 60 10.67 -26.90 -1.57
N LEU A 61 10.57 -26.51 -2.84
CA LEU A 61 11.31 -27.14 -3.94
C LEU A 61 12.79 -26.77 -3.88
N THR A 62 13.12 -25.53 -3.53
CA THR A 62 14.51 -25.04 -3.51
C THR A 62 15.25 -25.33 -2.20
N SER A 63 14.53 -25.51 -1.09
CA SER A 63 15.14 -25.82 0.23
C SER A 63 15.58 -27.27 0.39
N LYS A 64 15.28 -28.14 -0.58
CA LYS A 64 15.76 -29.52 -0.66
C LYS A 64 17.06 -29.69 -1.46
N VAL A 65 17.75 -28.59 -1.77
CA VAL A 65 19.08 -28.54 -2.39
C VAL A 65 20.07 -28.02 -1.36
#